data_AF-A0A7S0TDY7-F1
#
_entry.id   AF-A0A7S0TDY7-F1
#
_cell.length_a   1.000
_cell.length_b   1.000
_cell.length_c   1.000
_cell.angle_alpha   90.00
_cell.angle_beta   90.00
_cell.angle_gamma   90.00
#
_symmetry.space_group_name_H-M   'P 1'
#
loop_
_entity.id
_entity.type
_entity.pdbx_description
1 polymer ?
#
loop_
_entity_poly.entity_id
_entity_poly.type
_entity_poly.pdbx_seq_one_letter_code
_entity_poly.pdbx_strand_id
1 'polypeptide(L)'
;SFPPAVGHGLGWGPVAVSETLAYSSMVMGITTAVATILSNKYKVTDTTLIVSGNTFWAIGGIAMYSFWTYPAKVWHYVAPIVIAFIGNPLIYPANQSNYYKATMARPELEPIQARLQSIYGIVGEMANFMTPLFVGAFVLRSPSVVENGSNDHELSSLALYVPIFSTFCIIGFLYEKIFLHADDDDDDDDDDDDDQEDEVGTVASESTSLLNKKRRSSLASITLSLSSESEATRLRNSSIMGGNQSMPILIPFETPTEQKRRLKLLKIQRKWQALIDKAEEAENAETPAQAETPPTTGNKKVVVLVTSYAANPNIKANQDRATTILKGLKVSDDQMETIDGAAKQLRGKRNELFGLSGIRAKYPQFFVIDQNDQTNFLASWEDFEMMNEMGTLKASLNLA
;
A
#
# COMPACT_ATOMS: atom_id res chain seq x y z
N SER A 1 3.42 -23.61 12.86
CA SER A 1 3.94 -24.65 13.80
C SER A 1 3.34 -26.04 13.59
N PHE A 2 2.54 -26.27 12.53
CA PHE A 2 1.99 -27.59 12.19
C PHE A 2 3.04 -28.72 11.96
N PRO A 3 4.20 -28.49 11.30
CA PRO A 3 5.07 -29.58 10.87
C PRO A 3 5.71 -30.46 11.97
N PRO A 4 6.24 -29.92 13.09
CA PRO A 4 6.88 -30.75 14.11
C PRO A 4 5.90 -31.72 14.80
N ALA A 5 4.67 -31.27 15.06
CA ALA A 5 3.69 -32.06 15.79
C ALA A 5 3.14 -33.21 14.94
N VAL A 6 2.80 -32.98 13.66
CA VAL A 6 2.37 -34.08 12.77
C VAL A 6 3.50 -35.03 12.38
N GLY A 7 4.75 -34.57 12.43
CA GLY A 7 5.91 -35.44 12.26
C GLY A 7 5.98 -36.51 13.36
N HIS A 8 5.72 -36.13 14.61
CA HIS A 8 5.67 -37.05 15.74
C HIS A 8 4.39 -37.89 15.75
N GLY A 9 3.22 -37.23 15.71
CA GLY A 9 1.93 -37.89 15.91
C GLY A 9 1.46 -38.78 14.76
N LEU A 10 1.86 -38.46 13.52
CA LEU A 10 1.43 -39.18 12.31
C LEU A 10 2.59 -39.76 11.48
N GLY A 11 3.85 -39.52 11.87
CA GLY A 11 5.00 -39.90 11.05
C GLY A 11 5.06 -39.17 9.71
N TRP A 12 4.44 -37.99 9.60
CA TRP A 12 4.33 -37.28 8.33
C TRP A 12 5.67 -36.68 7.91
N GLY A 13 6.09 -37.03 6.69
CA GLY A 13 7.20 -36.36 6.01
C GLY A 13 6.79 -35.01 5.40
N PRO A 14 7.76 -34.24 4.87
CA PRO A 14 7.50 -32.92 4.27
C PRO A 14 6.46 -32.91 3.15
N VAL A 15 6.33 -34.01 2.40
CA VAL A 15 5.38 -34.15 1.30
C VAL A 15 3.93 -34.16 1.82
N ALA A 16 3.62 -34.98 2.82
CA ALA A 16 2.28 -35.07 3.40
C ALA A 16 1.84 -33.75 4.07
N VAL A 17 2.80 -33.08 4.73
CA VAL A 17 2.57 -31.74 5.29
C VAL A 17 2.22 -30.74 4.19
N SER A 18 3.00 -30.73 3.10
CA SER A 18 2.77 -29.83 1.96
C SER A 18 1.42 -30.10 1.29
N GLU A 19 1.05 -31.36 1.11
CA GLU A 19 -0.24 -31.75 0.54
C GLU A 19 -1.41 -31.24 1.38
N THR A 20 -1.33 -31.40 2.71
CA THR A 20 -2.35 -30.91 3.65
C THR A 20 -2.48 -29.38 3.61
N LEU A 21 -1.36 -28.67 3.49
CA LEU A 21 -1.36 -27.21 3.34
C LEU A 21 -1.95 -26.76 2.00
N ALA A 22 -1.72 -27.51 0.92
CA ALA A 22 -2.34 -27.26 -0.38
C ALA A 22 -3.87 -27.40 -0.30
N TYR A 23 -4.38 -28.48 0.31
CA TYR A 23 -5.83 -28.65 0.53
C TYR A 23 -6.41 -27.53 1.41
N SER A 24 -5.70 -27.13 2.46
CA SER A 24 -6.12 -26.01 3.33
C SER A 24 -6.24 -24.71 2.53
N SER A 25 -5.35 -24.49 1.57
CA SER A 25 -5.39 -23.32 0.67
C SER A 25 -6.59 -23.35 -0.27
N MET A 26 -6.95 -24.53 -0.80
CA MET A 26 -8.18 -24.70 -1.58
C MET A 26 -9.44 -24.41 -0.75
N VAL A 27 -9.50 -24.92 0.48
CA VAL A 27 -10.61 -24.64 1.41
C VAL A 27 -10.73 -23.15 1.68
N MET A 28 -9.61 -22.45 1.91
CA MET A 28 -9.62 -21.00 2.07
C MET A 28 -10.16 -20.30 0.82
N GLY A 29 -9.70 -20.67 -0.38
CA GLY A 29 -10.19 -20.07 -1.64
C GLY A 29 -11.70 -20.23 -1.83
N ILE A 30 -12.23 -21.44 -1.57
CA ILE A 30 -13.68 -21.72 -1.64
C ILE A 30 -14.43 -20.89 -0.60
N THR A 31 -13.94 -20.87 0.64
CA THR A 31 -14.59 -20.15 1.73
C THR A 31 -14.57 -18.64 1.51
N THR A 32 -13.50 -18.09 0.92
CA THR A 32 -13.44 -16.68 0.49
C THR A 32 -14.53 -16.39 -0.52
N ALA A 33 -14.72 -17.23 -1.55
CA ALA A 33 -15.79 -17.05 -2.51
C ALA A 33 -17.18 -17.08 -1.85
N VAL A 34 -17.39 -17.98 -0.89
CA VAL A 34 -18.63 -18.04 -0.09
C VAL A 34 -18.81 -16.77 0.74
N ALA A 35 -17.78 -16.31 1.44
CA ALA A 35 -17.81 -15.07 2.23
C ALA A 35 -18.16 -13.86 1.36
N THR A 36 -17.57 -13.77 0.16
CA THR A 36 -17.88 -12.73 -0.83
C THR A 36 -19.33 -12.81 -1.31
N ILE A 37 -19.86 -14.02 -1.57
CA ILE A 37 -21.27 -14.19 -1.94
C ILE A 37 -22.20 -13.79 -0.78
N LEU A 38 -21.89 -14.19 0.46
CA LEU A 38 -22.66 -13.83 1.65
C LEU A 38 -22.72 -12.31 1.85
N SER A 39 -21.57 -11.64 1.74
CA SER A 39 -21.48 -10.18 1.87
C SER A 39 -22.21 -9.47 0.72
N ASN A 40 -21.90 -9.79 -0.55
CA ASN A 40 -22.39 -9.01 -1.69
C ASN A 40 -23.84 -9.32 -2.08
N LYS A 41 -24.20 -10.61 -2.14
CA LYS A 41 -25.52 -11.07 -2.63
C LYS A 41 -26.55 -11.12 -1.52
N TYR A 42 -26.16 -11.61 -0.34
CA TYR A 42 -27.08 -11.81 0.78
C TYR A 42 -27.01 -10.70 1.83
N LYS A 43 -26.16 -9.68 1.62
CA LYS A 43 -26.02 -8.51 2.51
C LYS A 43 -25.80 -8.90 3.98
N VAL A 44 -25.06 -10.00 4.20
CA VAL A 44 -24.73 -10.43 5.57
C VAL A 44 -23.82 -9.39 6.20
N THR A 45 -24.22 -8.85 7.35
CA THR A 45 -23.44 -7.83 8.08
C THR A 45 -22.06 -8.33 8.47
N ASP A 46 -21.08 -7.41 8.54
CA ASP A 46 -19.70 -7.72 8.92
C ASP A 46 -19.64 -8.37 10.31
N THR A 47 -20.43 -7.88 11.27
CA THR A 47 -20.52 -8.46 12.62
C THR A 47 -20.94 -9.93 12.59
N THR A 48 -21.92 -10.29 11.78
CA THR A 48 -22.35 -11.69 11.64
C THR A 48 -21.24 -12.55 11.04
N LEU A 49 -20.51 -12.05 10.04
CA LEU A 49 -19.37 -12.76 9.45
C LEU A 49 -18.24 -12.97 10.47
N ILE A 50 -17.89 -11.94 11.24
CA ILE A 50 -16.85 -12.01 12.28
C ILE A 50 -17.23 -13.00 13.39
N VAL A 51 -18.46 -12.94 13.89
CA VAL A 51 -18.96 -13.86 14.93
C VAL A 51 -18.97 -15.31 14.41
N SER A 52 -19.45 -15.52 13.18
CA SER A 52 -19.46 -16.84 12.55
C SER A 52 -18.05 -17.39 12.38
N GLY A 53 -17.13 -16.56 11.89
CA GLY A 53 -15.73 -16.94 11.71
C GLY A 53 -15.05 -17.28 13.04
N ASN A 54 -15.24 -16.48 14.08
CA ASN A 54 -14.71 -16.79 15.42
C ASN A 54 -15.35 -18.06 16.02
N THR A 55 -16.61 -18.36 15.67
CA THR A 55 -17.26 -19.61 16.07
C THR A 55 -16.57 -20.82 15.45
N PHE A 56 -16.23 -20.76 14.15
CA PHE A 56 -15.43 -21.80 13.50
C PHE A 56 -14.04 -21.95 14.13
N TRP A 57 -13.38 -20.85 14.49
CA TRP A 57 -12.11 -20.88 15.23
C TRP A 57 -12.24 -21.51 16.62
N ALA A 58 -13.31 -21.21 17.35
CA ALA A 58 -13.57 -21.81 18.66
C ALA A 58 -13.83 -23.32 18.55
N ILE A 59 -14.70 -23.74 17.63
CA ILE A 59 -15.00 -25.16 17.39
C ILE A 59 -13.75 -25.90 16.93
N GLY A 60 -13.03 -25.34 15.94
CA GLY A 60 -11.78 -25.89 15.44
C GLY A 60 -10.72 -26.00 16.54
N GLY A 61 -10.58 -24.98 17.38
CA GLY A 61 -9.66 -24.98 18.52
C GLY A 61 -9.99 -26.02 19.60
N ILE A 62 -11.27 -26.17 19.96
CA ILE A 62 -11.74 -27.20 20.91
C ILE A 62 -11.50 -28.60 20.31
N ALA A 63 -11.88 -28.81 19.05
CA ALA A 63 -11.68 -30.08 18.36
C ALA A 63 -10.19 -30.41 18.21
N MET A 64 -9.35 -29.41 17.96
CA MET A 64 -7.90 -29.55 17.86
C MET A 64 -7.32 -29.99 19.20
N TYR A 65 -7.70 -29.38 20.32
CA TYR A 65 -7.26 -29.84 21.64
C TYR A 65 -7.76 -31.26 21.95
N SER A 66 -9.02 -31.55 21.64
CA SER A 66 -9.69 -32.80 22.03
C SER A 66 -9.20 -34.01 21.22
N PHE A 67 -8.90 -33.85 19.94
CA PHE A 67 -8.55 -34.96 19.04
C PHE A 67 -7.04 -35.15 18.84
N TRP A 68 -6.22 -34.15 19.20
CA TRP A 68 -4.76 -34.20 19.03
C TRP A 68 -4.08 -34.98 20.17
N THR A 69 -4.31 -36.28 20.16
CA THR A 69 -3.75 -37.27 21.09
C THR A 69 -2.80 -38.23 20.38
N TYR A 70 -1.96 -38.95 21.12
CA TYR A 70 -1.05 -39.96 20.58
C TYR A 70 -1.44 -41.38 21.03
N PRO A 71 -1.65 -42.35 20.12
CA PRO A 71 -1.64 -42.24 18.66
C PRO A 71 -3.00 -41.76 18.14
N ALA A 72 -3.02 -40.79 17.22
CA ALA A 72 -4.25 -40.33 16.58
C ALA A 72 -4.31 -40.67 15.09
N LYS A 73 -5.53 -40.73 14.56
CA LYS A 73 -5.80 -40.96 13.15
C LYS A 73 -5.61 -39.67 12.38
N VAL A 74 -5.25 -39.74 11.10
CA VAL A 74 -5.07 -38.57 10.22
C VAL A 74 -6.23 -37.55 10.31
N TRP A 75 -7.48 -38.02 10.34
CA TRP A 75 -8.64 -37.12 10.39
C TRP A 75 -8.77 -36.34 11.72
N HIS A 76 -8.22 -36.85 12.82
CA HIS A 76 -8.15 -36.14 14.10
C HIS A 76 -7.33 -34.84 13.99
N TYR A 77 -6.37 -34.78 13.07
CA TYR A 77 -5.52 -33.62 12.83
C TYR A 77 -6.09 -32.73 11.72
N VAL A 78 -6.52 -33.33 10.61
CA VAL A 78 -6.97 -32.57 9.43
C VAL A 78 -8.32 -31.89 9.67
N ALA A 79 -9.29 -32.57 10.29
CA ALA A 79 -10.64 -32.02 10.41
C ALA A 79 -10.71 -30.73 11.27
N PRO A 80 -10.10 -30.67 12.47
CA PRO A 80 -10.10 -29.44 13.27
C PRO A 80 -9.43 -28.25 12.55
N ILE A 81 -8.36 -28.53 11.81
CA ILE A 81 -7.64 -27.52 11.02
C ILE A 81 -8.54 -26.98 9.92
N VAL A 82 -9.15 -27.85 9.12
CA VAL A 82 -10.08 -27.44 8.06
C VAL A 82 -11.21 -26.59 8.63
N ILE A 83 -11.78 -26.98 9.77
CA ILE A 83 -12.83 -26.20 10.47
C ILE A 83 -12.31 -24.82 10.87
N ALA A 84 -11.13 -24.71 11.49
CA ALA A 84 -10.57 -23.42 11.88
C ALA A 84 -10.25 -22.53 10.66
N PHE A 85 -9.74 -23.13 9.57
CA PHE A 85 -9.39 -22.41 8.35
C PHE A 85 -10.60 -21.81 7.62
N ILE A 86 -11.80 -22.40 7.76
CA ILE A 86 -13.06 -21.80 7.27
C ILE A 86 -13.32 -20.45 7.95
N GLY A 87 -12.90 -20.29 9.21
CA GLY A 87 -13.13 -19.04 9.93
C GLY A 87 -12.36 -17.84 9.37
N ASN A 88 -11.17 -18.05 8.79
CA ASN A 88 -10.29 -16.94 8.41
C ASN A 88 -10.89 -16.01 7.33
N PRO A 89 -11.44 -16.52 6.20
CA PRO A 89 -12.06 -15.65 5.20
C PRO A 89 -13.35 -14.96 5.65
N LEU A 90 -13.95 -15.38 6.76
CA LEU A 90 -15.12 -14.71 7.35
C LEU A 90 -14.69 -13.57 8.29
N ILE A 91 -13.59 -13.74 9.02
CA ILE A 91 -13.10 -12.75 10.00
C ILE A 91 -12.35 -11.63 9.30
N TYR A 92 -11.33 -11.96 8.50
CA TYR A 92 -10.33 -10.97 8.07
C TYR A 92 -10.93 -9.86 7.18
N PRO A 93 -11.71 -10.19 6.13
CA PRO A 93 -12.36 -9.17 5.31
C PRO A 93 -13.33 -8.27 6.06
N ALA A 94 -14.16 -8.85 6.92
CA ALA A 94 -15.17 -8.13 7.67
C ALA A 94 -14.52 -7.19 8.72
N ASN A 95 -13.44 -7.63 9.38
CA ASN A 95 -12.63 -6.76 10.23
C ASN A 95 -12.00 -5.61 9.44
N GLN A 96 -11.48 -5.88 8.25
CA GLN A 96 -10.91 -4.86 7.39
C GLN A 96 -11.98 -3.84 6.93
N SER A 97 -13.19 -4.30 6.61
CA SER A 97 -14.32 -3.43 6.26
C SER A 97 -14.74 -2.55 7.45
N ASN A 98 -14.93 -3.14 8.64
CA ASN A 98 -15.24 -2.39 9.87
C ASN A 98 -14.17 -1.36 10.19
N TYR A 99 -12.90 -1.73 10.05
CA TYR A 99 -11.79 -0.80 10.23
C TYR A 99 -11.88 0.37 9.24
N TYR A 100 -12.12 0.09 7.96
CA TYR A 100 -12.25 1.12 6.94
C TYR A 100 -13.43 2.05 7.23
N LYS A 101 -14.62 1.50 7.52
CA LYS A 101 -15.81 2.26 7.93
C LYS A 101 -15.53 3.17 9.14
N ALA A 102 -14.90 2.63 10.18
CA ALA A 102 -14.54 3.39 11.38
C ALA A 102 -13.55 4.53 11.09
N THR A 103 -12.58 4.31 10.20
CA THR A 103 -11.65 5.37 9.77
C THR A 103 -12.32 6.43 8.89
N MET A 104 -13.29 6.03 8.06
CA MET A 104 -14.02 6.90 7.14
C MET A 104 -15.06 7.78 7.84
N ALA A 105 -15.69 7.25 8.90
CA ALA A 105 -16.63 8.00 9.73
C ALA A 105 -15.98 9.21 10.44
N ARG A 106 -14.65 9.34 10.39
CA ARG A 106 -13.88 10.37 11.09
C ARG A 106 -13.04 11.18 10.09
N PRO A 107 -13.56 12.31 9.56
CA PRO A 107 -12.86 13.14 8.58
C PRO A 107 -11.48 13.61 9.05
N GLU A 108 -11.29 13.79 10.36
CA GLU A 108 -10.01 14.16 10.95
C GLU A 108 -8.89 13.11 10.75
N LEU A 109 -9.24 11.85 10.46
CA LEU A 109 -8.30 10.77 10.22
C LEU A 109 -7.91 10.63 8.74
N GLU A 110 -8.60 11.30 7.82
CA GLU A 110 -8.34 11.21 6.37
C GLU A 110 -6.86 11.45 6.01
N PRO A 111 -6.16 12.47 6.56
CA PRO A 111 -4.75 12.70 6.23
C PRO A 111 -3.79 11.59 6.70
N ILE A 112 -4.19 10.79 7.69
CA ILE A 112 -3.36 9.73 8.28
C ILE A 112 -3.85 8.31 7.96
N GLN A 113 -4.91 8.17 7.16
CA GLN A 113 -5.53 6.87 6.88
C GLN A 113 -4.54 5.84 6.31
N ALA A 114 -3.62 6.24 5.41
CA ALA A 114 -2.60 5.33 4.92
C ALA A 114 -1.68 4.81 6.02
N ARG A 115 -1.29 5.67 6.97
CA ARG A 115 -0.45 5.25 8.10
C ARG A 115 -1.20 4.28 9.01
N LEU A 116 -2.48 4.56 9.25
CA LEU A 116 -3.37 3.69 9.98
C LEU A 116 -3.48 2.32 9.29
N GLN A 117 -3.67 2.27 7.97
CA GLN A 117 -3.69 1.00 7.21
C GLN A 117 -2.34 0.26 7.28
N SER A 118 -1.22 0.98 7.23
CA SER A 118 0.11 0.37 7.41
C SER A 118 0.29 -0.23 8.80
N ILE A 119 -0.17 0.44 9.86
CA ILE A 119 -0.13 -0.09 11.23
C ILE A 119 -0.97 -1.36 11.33
N TYR A 120 -2.19 -1.36 10.77
CA TYR A 120 -3.04 -2.55 10.72
C TYR A 120 -2.33 -3.74 10.07
N GLY A 121 -1.68 -3.53 8.92
CA GLY A 121 -0.88 -4.55 8.25
C GLY A 121 0.31 -5.05 9.08
N ILE A 122 1.07 -4.13 9.70
CA ILE A 122 2.22 -4.49 10.57
C ILE A 122 1.78 -5.37 11.73
N VAL A 123 0.65 -5.05 12.38
CA VAL A 123 0.12 -5.86 13.49
C VAL A 123 -0.23 -7.27 13.02
N GLY A 124 -0.82 -7.41 11.83
CA GLY A 124 -1.09 -8.70 11.20
C GLY A 124 0.19 -9.52 10.99
N GLU A 125 1.23 -8.91 10.43
CA GLU A 125 2.53 -9.58 10.22
C GLU A 125 3.22 -9.96 11.53
N MET A 126 3.15 -9.10 12.55
CA MET A 126 3.66 -9.42 13.89
C MET A 126 2.95 -10.63 14.48
N ALA A 127 1.63 -10.73 14.35
CA ALA A 127 0.86 -11.89 14.81
C ALA A 127 1.25 -13.18 14.08
N ASN A 128 1.42 -13.11 12.75
CA ASN A 128 1.87 -14.24 11.92
C ASN A 128 3.27 -14.73 12.31
N PHE A 129 4.16 -13.80 12.67
CA PHE A 129 5.51 -14.12 13.12
C PHE A 129 5.55 -14.70 14.55
N MET A 130 4.79 -14.11 15.48
CA MET A 130 4.78 -14.52 16.89
C MET A 130 4.06 -15.85 17.14
N THR A 131 2.99 -16.13 16.39
CA THR A 131 2.14 -17.30 16.66
C THR A 131 2.91 -18.64 16.57
N PRO A 132 3.72 -18.92 15.53
CA PRO A 132 4.49 -20.16 15.48
C PRO A 132 5.50 -20.29 16.63
N LEU A 133 6.11 -19.18 17.07
CA LEU A 133 7.06 -19.16 18.18
C LEU A 133 6.35 -19.48 19.51
N PHE A 134 5.22 -18.82 19.75
CA PHE A 134 4.40 -19.06 20.94
C PHE A 134 3.91 -20.52 20.98
N VAL A 135 3.36 -21.02 19.88
CA VAL A 135 2.87 -22.40 19.80
C VAL A 135 3.99 -23.40 19.99
N GLY A 136 5.14 -23.19 19.33
CA GLY A 136 6.30 -24.08 19.46
C GLY A 136 6.89 -24.11 20.88
N ALA A 137 6.91 -22.96 21.57
CA ALA A 137 7.51 -22.85 22.89
C ALA A 137 6.60 -23.28 24.05
N PHE A 138 5.30 -22.99 23.96
CA PHE A 138 4.38 -23.12 25.12
C PHE A 138 3.24 -24.12 24.90
N VAL A 139 2.83 -24.32 23.65
CA VAL A 139 1.64 -25.13 23.35
C VAL A 139 2.02 -26.57 23.01
N LEU A 140 3.09 -26.80 22.26
CA LEU A 140 3.56 -28.14 21.93
C LEU A 140 4.32 -28.76 23.11
N ARG A 141 3.98 -30.00 23.48
CA ARG A 141 4.76 -30.81 24.42
C ARG A 141 5.88 -31.53 23.67
N SER A 142 6.99 -31.80 24.35
CA SER A 142 8.08 -32.59 23.75
C SER A 142 7.66 -34.05 23.58
N PRO A 143 8.08 -34.73 22.49
CA PRO A 143 7.82 -36.15 22.24
C PRO A 143 8.03 -37.05 23.47
N SER A 144 9.19 -36.92 24.12
CA SER A 144 9.57 -37.69 25.30
C SER A 144 8.62 -37.50 26.50
N VAL A 145 7.97 -36.35 26.62
CA VAL A 145 7.02 -36.05 27.70
C VAL A 145 5.63 -36.63 27.39
N VAL A 146 5.29 -36.80 26.11
CA VAL A 146 4.05 -37.43 25.67
C VAL A 146 4.18 -38.96 25.81
N GLU A 147 5.25 -39.55 25.28
CA GLU A 147 5.48 -41.01 25.28
C GLU A 147 5.63 -41.60 26.70
N ASN A 148 6.27 -40.87 27.62
CA ASN A 148 6.47 -41.33 29.01
C ASN A 148 5.36 -40.89 29.98
N GLY A 149 4.42 -40.06 29.52
CA GLY A 149 3.38 -39.46 30.36
C GLY A 149 2.11 -40.30 30.46
N SER A 150 1.28 -40.01 31.46
CA SER A 150 -0.09 -40.57 31.55
C SER A 150 -1.10 -39.83 30.66
N ASN A 151 -0.70 -38.70 30.09
CA ASN A 151 -1.52 -37.85 29.23
C ASN A 151 -0.95 -37.89 27.81
N ASP A 152 -1.72 -38.46 26.90
CA ASP A 152 -1.43 -38.70 25.50
C ASP A 152 -1.63 -37.48 24.60
N HIS A 153 -2.13 -36.36 25.12
CA HIS A 153 -2.23 -35.12 24.34
C HIS A 153 -0.86 -34.57 23.99
N GLU A 154 -0.59 -34.33 22.70
CA GLU A 154 0.64 -33.64 22.27
C GLU A 154 0.58 -32.14 22.55
N LEU A 155 -0.63 -31.61 22.69
CA LEU A 155 -0.88 -30.22 23.03
C LEU A 155 -1.01 -30.05 24.55
N SER A 156 -0.39 -29.00 25.09
CA SER A 156 -0.60 -28.59 26.47
C SER A 156 -2.00 -27.99 26.66
N SER A 157 -2.48 -27.87 27.90
CA SER A 157 -3.75 -27.18 28.19
C SER A 157 -3.75 -25.72 27.73
N LEU A 158 -2.57 -25.13 27.50
CA LEU A 158 -2.47 -23.79 26.92
C LEU A 158 -3.03 -23.73 25.50
N ALA A 159 -3.15 -24.84 24.76
CA ALA A 159 -3.79 -24.87 23.44
C ALA A 159 -5.23 -24.34 23.44
N LEU A 160 -5.90 -24.37 24.59
CA LEU A 160 -7.23 -23.79 24.77
C LEU A 160 -7.25 -22.26 24.67
N TYR A 161 -6.09 -21.59 24.53
CA TYR A 161 -6.03 -20.15 24.27
C TYR A 161 -6.82 -19.75 23.02
N VAL A 162 -6.84 -20.59 21.97
CA VAL A 162 -7.54 -20.32 20.72
C VAL A 162 -9.06 -20.19 20.92
N PRO A 163 -9.76 -21.21 21.47
CA PRO A 163 -11.19 -21.09 21.70
C PRO A 163 -11.57 -20.08 22.78
N ILE A 164 -10.74 -19.90 23.81
CA ILE A 164 -10.97 -18.88 24.84
C ILE A 164 -10.93 -17.48 24.21
N PHE A 165 -9.88 -17.17 23.44
CA PHE A 165 -9.73 -15.88 22.77
C PHE A 165 -10.85 -15.64 21.76
N SER A 166 -11.19 -16.65 20.95
CA SER A 166 -12.29 -16.55 19.97
C SER A 166 -13.64 -16.30 20.66
N THR A 167 -13.88 -16.92 21.81
CA THR A 167 -15.08 -16.69 22.61
C THR A 167 -15.12 -15.27 23.17
N PHE A 168 -14.00 -14.74 23.65
CA PHE A 168 -13.92 -13.33 24.08
C PHE A 168 -14.19 -12.37 22.93
N CYS A 169 -13.67 -12.64 21.73
CA CYS A 169 -13.98 -11.84 20.54
C CYS A 169 -15.49 -11.86 20.25
N ILE A 170 -16.12 -13.04 20.25
CA ILE A 170 -17.57 -13.17 20.04
C ILE A 170 -18.36 -12.35 21.07
N ILE A 171 -18.03 -12.48 22.36
CA ILE A 171 -18.68 -11.72 23.44
C ILE A 171 -18.47 -10.22 23.22
N GLY A 172 -17.26 -9.79 22.86
CA GLY A 172 -16.95 -8.37 22.58
C GLY A 172 -17.80 -7.79 21.45
N PHE A 173 -17.88 -8.49 20.32
CA PHE A 173 -18.69 -8.06 19.17
C PHE A 173 -20.20 -8.09 19.46
N LEU A 174 -20.67 -9.10 20.20
CA LEU A 174 -22.08 -9.14 20.63
C LEU A 174 -22.39 -8.03 21.63
N TYR A 175 -21.45 -7.72 22.54
CA TYR A 175 -21.59 -6.62 23.49
C TYR A 175 -21.66 -5.27 22.76
N GLU A 176 -20.76 -5.02 21.82
CA GLU A 176 -20.76 -3.81 21.00
C GLU A 176 -22.08 -3.66 20.23
N LYS A 177 -22.58 -4.75 19.63
CA LYS A 177 -23.84 -4.72 18.89
C LYS A 177 -25.06 -4.50 19.79
N ILE A 178 -25.13 -5.18 20.94
CA ILE A 178 -26.32 -5.13 21.81
C ILE A 178 -26.37 -3.87 22.66
N PHE A 179 -25.22 -3.40 23.17
CA PHE A 179 -25.18 -2.35 24.18
C PHE A 179 -24.66 -1.01 23.67
N LEU A 180 -23.87 -0.97 22.59
CA LEU A 180 -23.28 0.29 22.10
C LEU A 180 -23.96 0.85 20.85
N HIS A 181 -24.51 0.00 19.98
CA HIS A 181 -25.09 0.41 18.68
C HIS A 181 -26.58 0.09 18.56
N ALA A 182 -27.33 0.12 19.67
CA ALA A 182 -28.78 -0.08 19.61
C ALA A 182 -29.53 1.08 18.91
N ASP A 183 -28.86 2.20 18.64
CA ASP A 183 -29.48 3.45 18.15
C ASP A 183 -28.97 3.93 16.75
N ASP A 184 -28.01 3.25 16.10
CA ASP A 184 -27.32 3.76 14.88
C ASP A 184 -27.66 3.01 13.56
N ASP A 185 -28.56 2.01 13.58
CA ASP A 185 -28.84 1.14 12.40
C ASP A 185 -29.94 1.68 11.44
N ASP A 186 -30.44 2.91 11.61
CA ASP A 186 -31.62 3.42 10.87
C ASP A 186 -31.34 4.40 9.70
N ASP A 187 -30.08 4.78 9.39
CA ASP A 187 -29.83 5.97 8.55
C ASP A 187 -29.39 5.75 7.07
N ASP A 188 -29.30 4.53 6.54
CA ASP A 188 -28.61 4.30 5.23
C ASP A 188 -29.47 3.75 4.07
N ASP A 189 -30.80 3.61 4.21
CA ASP A 189 -31.66 3.04 3.13
C ASP A 189 -32.62 4.03 2.43
N ASP A 190 -32.62 5.33 2.77
CA ASP A 190 -33.55 6.32 2.17
C ASP A 190 -32.91 7.34 1.21
N ASP A 191 -31.72 7.05 0.64
CA ASP A 191 -31.15 7.82 -0.49
C ASP A 191 -31.63 7.27 -1.85
N ASP A 192 -32.93 6.96 -1.96
CA ASP A 192 -33.70 7.00 -3.22
C ASP A 192 -33.93 8.48 -3.63
N ASP A 193 -32.89 9.32 -3.53
CA ASP A 193 -32.89 10.68 -4.06
C ASP A 193 -32.70 10.58 -5.58
N ASP A 194 -33.86 10.43 -6.21
CA ASP A 194 -34.22 10.88 -7.53
C ASP A 194 -33.25 11.92 -8.09
N ASP A 195 -32.79 11.65 -9.31
CA ASP A 195 -32.19 12.59 -10.25
C ASP A 195 -33.17 13.77 -10.55
N GLN A 196 -33.46 14.64 -9.58
CA GLN A 196 -34.00 15.97 -9.84
C GLN A 196 -32.85 16.91 -10.17
N GLU A 197 -32.48 16.86 -11.45
CA GLU A 197 -31.88 17.97 -12.17
C GLU A 197 -32.84 19.18 -12.15
N ASP A 198 -32.94 19.92 -11.04
CA ASP A 198 -33.64 21.22 -11.02
C ASP A 198 -32.65 22.39 -10.89
N GLU A 199 -32.33 22.90 -12.07
CA GLU A 199 -32.31 24.33 -12.42
C GLU A 199 -32.93 25.27 -11.37
N VAL A 200 -32.13 25.93 -10.52
CA VAL A 200 -32.54 27.20 -9.90
C VAL A 200 -31.37 28.17 -9.77
N GLY A 201 -31.37 29.16 -10.66
CA GLY A 201 -30.87 30.48 -10.33
C GLY A 201 -31.83 31.15 -9.37
N THR A 202 -31.37 31.49 -8.16
CA THR A 202 -31.96 32.55 -7.34
C THR A 202 -30.87 33.31 -6.60
N VAL A 203 -30.58 34.48 -7.17
CA VAL A 203 -30.20 35.75 -6.55
C VAL A 203 -30.30 35.78 -5.01
N ALA A 204 -29.15 35.72 -4.33
CA ALA A 204 -29.00 36.27 -2.99
C ALA A 204 -28.46 37.70 -3.10
N SER A 205 -29.41 38.65 -3.07
CA SER A 205 -29.16 40.06 -2.83
C SER A 205 -28.85 40.27 -1.35
N GLU A 206 -27.56 40.35 -1.00
CA GLU A 206 -27.13 41.11 0.18
C GLU A 206 -26.18 42.21 -0.28
N SER A 207 -26.78 43.39 -0.47
CA SER A 207 -26.07 44.64 -0.64
C SER A 207 -25.36 45.01 0.68
N THR A 208 -24.08 44.68 0.79
CA THR A 208 -23.15 45.45 1.62
C THR A 208 -22.00 45.99 0.75
N SER A 209 -22.09 47.28 0.50
CA SER A 209 -21.30 48.08 -0.46
C SER A 209 -19.84 48.37 -0.02
N LEU A 210 -19.13 47.47 0.67
CA LEU A 210 -17.80 47.81 1.20
C LEU A 210 -16.66 46.81 1.03
N LEU A 211 -16.83 45.68 0.35
CA LEU A 211 -15.72 44.74 0.12
C LEU A 211 -15.60 44.29 -1.34
N ASN A 212 -15.33 45.25 -2.21
CA ASN A 212 -14.79 44.95 -3.54
C ASN A 212 -13.28 44.72 -3.43
N LYS A 213 -12.89 43.53 -2.96
CA LYS A 213 -11.50 43.05 -3.06
C LYS A 213 -11.52 41.64 -3.64
N LYS A 214 -11.03 41.55 -4.88
CA LYS A 214 -10.56 40.37 -5.61
C LYS A 214 -10.36 39.17 -4.67
N ARG A 215 -11.35 38.27 -4.66
CA ARG A 215 -11.38 37.07 -3.83
C ARG A 215 -10.19 36.19 -4.25
N ARG A 216 -9.11 36.24 -3.47
CA ARG A 216 -8.04 35.23 -3.55
C ARG A 216 -8.73 33.90 -3.26
N SER A 217 -8.65 32.95 -4.19
CA SER A 217 -8.97 31.56 -3.92
C SER A 217 -8.26 31.17 -2.64
N SER A 218 -9.05 30.78 -1.63
CA SER A 218 -8.53 30.48 -0.30
C SER A 218 -7.53 29.34 -0.42
N LEU A 219 -6.39 29.45 0.25
CA LEU A 219 -5.39 28.40 0.42
C LEU A 219 -6.02 27.01 0.66
N ALA A 220 -7.15 26.94 1.37
CA ALA A 220 -7.95 25.74 1.57
C ALA A 220 -8.32 24.98 0.28
N SER A 221 -8.68 25.65 -0.82
CA SER A 221 -9.02 24.97 -2.08
C SER A 221 -7.78 24.42 -2.79
N ILE A 222 -6.62 25.07 -2.62
CA ILE A 222 -5.33 24.61 -3.13
C ILE A 222 -4.81 23.46 -2.28
N THR A 223 -5.01 23.50 -0.96
CA THR A 223 -4.67 22.39 -0.06
C THR A 223 -5.56 21.18 -0.32
N LEU A 224 -6.84 21.38 -0.59
CA LEU A 224 -7.77 20.30 -0.97
C LEU A 224 -7.41 19.70 -2.33
N SER A 225 -7.03 20.53 -3.32
CA SER A 225 -6.61 20.05 -4.63
C SER A 225 -5.28 19.27 -4.54
N LEU A 226 -4.30 19.77 -3.80
CA LEU A 226 -3.04 19.08 -3.51
C LEU A 226 -3.25 17.79 -2.70
N SER A 227 -4.23 17.77 -1.79
CA SER A 227 -4.64 16.56 -1.05
C SER A 227 -5.21 15.52 -2.01
N SER A 228 -6.13 15.91 -2.88
CA SER A 228 -6.74 15.02 -3.88
C SER A 228 -5.73 14.52 -4.92
N GLU A 229 -4.76 15.37 -5.30
CA GLU A 229 -3.67 15.02 -6.21
C GLU A 229 -2.67 14.08 -5.54
N SER A 230 -2.38 14.28 -4.24
CA SER A 230 -1.56 13.38 -3.44
C SER A 230 -2.23 12.03 -3.24
N GLU A 231 -3.55 11.99 -3.08
CA GLU A 231 -4.34 10.77 -2.92
C GLU A 231 -4.42 10.01 -4.26
N ALA A 232 -4.67 10.71 -5.37
CA ALA A 232 -4.65 10.14 -6.71
C ALA A 232 -3.25 9.59 -7.07
N THR A 233 -2.19 10.31 -6.74
CA THR A 233 -0.80 9.87 -6.93
C THR A 233 -0.46 8.69 -6.03
N ARG A 234 -0.96 8.68 -4.79
CA ARG A 234 -0.78 7.55 -3.86
C ARG A 234 -1.50 6.30 -4.36
N LEU A 235 -2.71 6.43 -4.87
CA LEU A 235 -3.48 5.33 -5.46
C LEU A 235 -2.79 4.79 -6.72
N ARG A 236 -2.30 5.69 -7.58
CA ARG A 236 -1.44 5.34 -8.74
C ARG A 236 -0.19 4.57 -8.30
N ASN A 237 0.49 5.01 -7.24
CA ASN A 237 1.69 4.33 -6.73
C ASN A 237 1.37 2.99 -6.06
N SER A 238 0.21 2.86 -5.41
CA SER A 238 -0.23 1.57 -4.86
C SER A 238 -0.63 0.56 -5.93
N SER A 239 -1.04 1.00 -7.14
CA SER A 239 -1.26 0.11 -8.29
C SER A 239 0.03 -0.24 -9.04
N ILE A 240 1.09 0.56 -8.94
CA ILE A 240 2.36 0.36 -9.66
C ILE A 240 3.25 -0.74 -9.05
N MET A 241 2.98 -1.18 -7.81
CA MET A 241 3.78 -2.25 -7.18
C MET A 241 3.64 -3.64 -7.84
N GLY A 242 2.75 -3.81 -8.82
CA GLY A 242 2.89 -4.84 -9.86
C GLY A 242 2.95 -4.14 -11.20
N GLY A 243 4.00 -4.37 -12.01
CA GLY A 243 4.22 -3.65 -13.28
C GLY A 243 3.03 -3.64 -14.26
N ASN A 244 3.19 -2.99 -15.42
CA ASN A 244 2.18 -2.61 -16.44
C ASN A 244 1.11 -3.64 -16.90
N GLN A 245 1.02 -4.83 -16.30
CA GLN A 245 -0.04 -5.83 -16.48
C GLN A 245 -0.65 -6.36 -15.17
N SER A 246 -0.38 -5.76 -14.01
CA SER A 246 -1.08 -6.17 -12.79
C SER A 246 -2.51 -5.63 -12.82
N MET A 247 -3.48 -6.54 -12.93
CA MET A 247 -4.87 -6.20 -12.63
C MET A 247 -4.89 -5.58 -11.22
N PRO A 248 -5.63 -4.47 -11.00
CA PRO A 248 -5.78 -3.92 -9.66
C PRO A 248 -6.19 -5.08 -8.76
N ILE A 249 -5.47 -5.27 -7.64
CA ILE A 249 -5.85 -6.24 -6.61
C ILE A 249 -7.29 -5.89 -6.26
N LEU A 250 -8.23 -6.68 -6.79
CA LEU A 250 -9.64 -6.48 -6.54
C LEU A 250 -9.79 -6.76 -5.05
N ILE A 251 -9.92 -5.70 -4.25
CA ILE A 251 -10.27 -5.84 -2.84
C ILE A 251 -11.64 -6.51 -2.87
N PRO A 252 -11.79 -7.79 -2.47
CA PRO A 252 -13.00 -8.57 -2.77
C PRO A 252 -14.25 -8.08 -2.01
N PHE A 253 -14.11 -7.02 -1.23
CA PHE A 253 -15.06 -6.52 -0.24
C PHE A 253 -15.19 -4.99 -0.32
N GLU A 254 -15.11 -4.41 -1.52
CA GLU A 254 -15.48 -3.01 -1.68
C GLU A 254 -16.99 -2.84 -1.43
N THR A 255 -17.32 -2.04 -0.41
CA THR A 255 -18.70 -1.61 -0.15
C THR A 255 -19.25 -0.80 -1.35
N PRO A 256 -20.57 -0.73 -1.56
CA PRO A 256 -21.15 0.06 -2.66
C PRO A 256 -20.69 1.53 -2.65
N THR A 257 -20.51 2.11 -1.46
CA THR A 257 -19.99 3.47 -1.27
C THR A 257 -18.52 3.58 -1.68
N GLU A 258 -17.68 2.61 -1.31
CA GLU A 258 -16.29 2.52 -1.79
C GLU A 258 -16.22 2.38 -3.32
N GLN A 259 -17.08 1.57 -3.93
CA GLN A 259 -17.16 1.43 -5.38
C GLN A 259 -17.53 2.76 -6.04
N LYS A 260 -18.53 3.49 -5.51
CA LYS A 260 -18.95 4.81 -6.00
C LYS A 260 -17.82 5.83 -5.88
N ARG A 261 -17.10 5.85 -4.75
CA ARG A 261 -15.92 6.72 -4.54
C ARG A 261 -14.79 6.36 -5.52
N ARG A 262 -14.48 5.07 -5.71
CA ARG A 262 -13.48 4.61 -6.67
C ARG A 262 -13.80 5.06 -8.09
N LEU A 263 -15.06 4.91 -8.51
CA LEU A 263 -15.53 5.39 -9.82
C LEU A 263 -15.40 6.92 -9.95
N LYS A 264 -15.71 7.67 -8.88
CA LYS A 264 -15.53 9.13 -8.85
C LYS A 264 -14.06 9.52 -9.00
N LEU A 265 -13.15 8.84 -8.29
CA LEU A 265 -11.71 9.06 -8.39
C LEU A 265 -11.17 8.71 -9.77
N LEU A 266 -11.62 7.62 -10.39
CA LEU A 266 -11.26 7.27 -11.77
C LEU A 266 -11.74 8.31 -12.79
N LYS A 267 -12.95 8.87 -12.61
CA LYS A 267 -13.45 9.98 -13.44
C LYS A 267 -12.58 11.23 -13.28
N ILE A 268 -12.20 11.58 -12.06
CA ILE A 268 -11.30 12.70 -11.77
C ILE A 268 -9.93 12.47 -12.42
N GLN A 269 -9.37 11.27 -12.29
CA GLN A 269 -8.09 10.89 -12.89
C GLN A 269 -8.12 11.04 -14.42
N ARG A 270 -9.17 10.54 -15.09
CA ARG A 270 -9.33 10.70 -16.54
C ARG A 270 -9.44 12.17 -16.96
N LYS A 271 -10.15 12.99 -16.18
CA LYS A 271 -10.24 14.44 -16.43
C LYS A 271 -8.86 15.10 -16.33
N TRP A 272 -8.08 14.76 -15.31
CA TRP A 272 -6.71 15.27 -15.16
C TRP A 272 -5.79 14.84 -16.30
N GLN A 273 -5.85 13.57 -16.70
CA GLN A 273 -5.05 13.09 -17.82
C GLN A 273 -5.40 13.86 -19.11
N ALA A 274 -6.69 14.05 -19.40
CA ALA A 274 -7.13 14.83 -20.55
C ALA A 274 -6.68 16.31 -20.48
N LEU A 275 -6.54 16.88 -19.29
CA LEU A 275 -6.00 18.24 -19.12
C LEU A 275 -4.49 18.29 -19.37
N ILE A 276 -3.74 17.26 -18.95
CA ILE A 276 -2.30 17.13 -19.24
C ILE A 276 -2.09 16.98 -20.74
N ASP A 277 -2.79 16.03 -21.37
CA ASP A 277 -2.68 15.78 -22.81
C ASP A 277 -3.02 17.06 -23.61
N LYS A 278 -4.06 17.81 -23.20
CA LYS A 278 -4.42 19.09 -23.81
C LYS A 278 -3.37 20.18 -23.60
N ALA A 279 -2.68 20.19 -22.46
CA ALA A 279 -1.59 21.14 -22.19
C ALA A 279 -0.36 20.82 -23.04
N GLU A 280 -0.01 19.54 -23.18
CA GLU A 280 1.07 19.08 -24.07
C GLU A 280 0.75 19.39 -25.55
N GLU A 281 -0.50 19.19 -25.99
CA GLU A 281 -0.95 19.58 -27.33
C GLU A 281 -0.82 21.09 -27.57
N ALA A 282 -1.19 21.92 -26.58
CA ALA A 282 -1.08 23.37 -26.67
C ALA A 282 0.39 23.83 -26.73
N GLU A 283 1.28 23.24 -25.92
CA GLU A 283 2.71 23.52 -25.94
C GLU A 283 3.35 23.14 -27.28
N ASN A 284 2.97 21.99 -27.84
CA ASN A 284 3.40 21.56 -29.16
C ASN A 284 2.85 22.45 -30.30
N ALA A 285 1.63 22.97 -30.15
CA ALA A 285 1.02 23.87 -31.13
C ALA A 285 1.58 25.30 -31.09
N GLU A 286 2.01 25.77 -29.92
CA GLU A 286 2.60 27.11 -29.73
C GLU A 286 4.10 27.15 -30.01
N THR A 287 4.74 26.02 -30.28
CA THR A 287 6.15 25.99 -30.71
C THR A 287 6.20 26.33 -32.21
N PRO A 288 6.51 27.59 -32.62
CA PRO A 288 6.70 27.90 -34.03
C PRO A 288 7.82 27.02 -34.56
N ALA A 289 7.60 26.43 -35.75
CA ALA A 289 8.54 25.59 -36.47
C ALA A 289 9.99 26.04 -36.25
N GLN A 290 10.67 25.36 -35.31
CA GLN A 290 12.06 25.66 -35.02
C GLN A 290 12.85 25.34 -36.28
N ALA A 291 13.51 26.38 -36.81
CA ALA A 291 14.50 26.24 -37.85
C ALA A 291 15.44 25.09 -37.47
N GLU A 292 15.63 24.17 -38.41
CA GLU A 292 16.49 22.98 -38.31
C GLU A 292 17.73 23.30 -37.47
N THR A 293 17.78 22.77 -36.26
CA THR A 293 18.95 22.89 -35.41
C THR A 293 20.14 22.27 -36.14
N PRO A 294 21.26 22.98 -36.30
CA PRO A 294 22.45 22.44 -36.91
C PRO A 294 22.90 21.17 -36.16
N PRO A 295 23.58 20.23 -36.85
CA PRO A 295 23.93 18.91 -36.31
C PRO A 295 24.55 19.03 -34.92
N THR A 296 23.91 18.39 -33.95
CA THR A 296 24.24 18.43 -32.52
C THR A 296 25.70 18.06 -32.31
N THR A 297 26.53 19.05 -32.02
CA THR A 297 27.91 18.85 -31.61
C THR A 297 27.90 18.16 -30.24
N GLY A 298 28.58 17.01 -30.12
CA GLY A 298 28.56 16.19 -28.90
C GLY A 298 29.04 16.97 -27.66
N ASN A 299 28.40 16.71 -26.52
CA ASN A 299 28.74 17.30 -25.23
C ASN A 299 30.13 16.85 -24.79
N LYS A 300 30.85 17.75 -24.12
CA LYS A 300 32.24 17.54 -23.68
C LYS A 300 32.31 16.83 -22.33
N LYS A 301 31.46 17.24 -21.37
CA LYS A 301 31.48 16.74 -19.99
C LYS A 301 30.10 16.74 -19.34
N VAL A 302 29.94 15.87 -18.34
CA VAL A 302 28.81 15.85 -17.41
C VAL A 302 29.27 16.44 -16.09
N VAL A 303 28.51 17.39 -15.55
CA VAL A 303 28.73 17.94 -14.21
C VAL A 303 27.68 17.39 -13.28
N VAL A 304 28.11 16.75 -12.19
CA VAL A 304 27.23 16.20 -11.16
C VAL A 304 27.35 17.06 -9.90
N LEU A 305 26.27 17.76 -9.56
CA LEU A 305 26.19 18.53 -8.33
C LEU A 305 25.72 17.62 -7.20
N VAL A 306 26.62 17.33 -6.25
CA VAL A 306 26.38 16.50 -5.07
C VAL A 306 26.54 17.32 -3.79
N THR A 307 26.30 16.73 -2.64
CA THR A 307 26.60 17.30 -1.34
C THR A 307 27.30 16.28 -0.44
N SER A 308 28.38 16.71 0.22
CA SER A 308 28.98 15.96 1.34
C SER A 308 28.14 16.05 2.62
N TYR A 309 27.23 17.04 2.70
CA TYR A 309 26.33 17.23 3.84
C TYR A 309 24.95 16.63 3.55
N ALA A 310 24.86 15.31 3.51
CA ALA A 310 23.61 14.59 3.35
C ALA A 310 22.94 14.36 4.72
N ALA A 311 22.09 15.31 5.15
CA ALA A 311 21.28 15.14 6.38
C ALA A 311 20.25 14.02 6.25
N ASN A 312 19.84 13.71 5.01
CA ASN A 312 18.93 12.61 4.70
C ASN A 312 19.72 11.43 4.09
N PRO A 313 19.64 10.21 4.64
CA PRO A 313 20.32 9.04 4.09
C PRO A 313 19.95 8.75 2.63
N ASN A 314 18.75 9.12 2.18
CA ASN A 314 18.31 8.95 0.79
C ASN A 314 19.14 9.79 -0.19
N ILE A 315 19.57 11.00 0.21
CA ILE A 315 20.42 11.84 -0.65
C ILE A 315 21.75 11.14 -0.92
N LYS A 316 22.35 10.54 0.12
CA LYS A 316 23.59 9.78 -0.03
C LYS A 316 23.38 8.56 -0.93
N ALA A 317 22.33 7.77 -0.68
CA ALA A 317 21.99 6.62 -1.51
C ALA A 317 21.79 6.99 -2.99
N ASN A 318 21.10 8.10 -3.27
CA ASN A 318 20.86 8.60 -4.62
C ASN A 318 22.16 9.08 -5.29
N GLN A 319 23.06 9.76 -4.56
CA GLN A 319 24.37 10.17 -5.08
C GLN A 319 25.27 8.97 -5.40
N ASP A 320 25.25 7.95 -4.54
CA ASP A 320 26.01 6.72 -4.75
C ASP A 320 25.46 5.98 -5.99
N ARG A 321 24.13 5.86 -6.10
CA ARG A 321 23.45 5.25 -7.25
C ARG A 321 23.69 6.01 -8.55
N ALA A 322 23.63 7.34 -8.54
CA ALA A 322 23.96 8.19 -9.69
C ALA A 322 25.37 7.88 -10.22
N THR A 323 26.34 7.80 -9.32
CA THR A 323 27.73 7.49 -9.65
C THR A 323 27.86 6.10 -10.25
N THR A 324 27.15 5.10 -9.70
CA THR A 324 27.11 3.74 -10.26
C THR A 324 26.52 3.70 -11.66
N ILE A 325 25.43 4.45 -11.91
CA ILE A 325 24.79 4.54 -13.24
C ILE A 325 25.76 5.14 -14.26
N LEU A 326 26.39 6.28 -13.96
CA LEU A 326 27.33 6.94 -14.87
C LEU A 326 28.55 6.06 -15.19
N LYS A 327 29.08 5.34 -14.19
CA LYS A 327 30.15 4.34 -14.39
C LYS A 327 29.67 3.16 -15.25
N GLY A 328 28.44 2.70 -15.05
CA GLY A 328 27.82 1.65 -15.86
C GLY A 328 27.67 2.05 -17.34
N LEU A 329 27.40 3.34 -17.59
CA LEU A 329 27.36 3.93 -18.93
C LEU A 329 28.76 4.16 -19.55
N LYS A 330 29.83 3.82 -18.82
CA LYS A 330 31.24 4.01 -19.21
C LYS A 330 31.61 5.49 -19.43
N VAL A 331 30.95 6.41 -18.72
CA VAL A 331 31.41 7.80 -18.65
C VAL A 331 32.73 7.81 -17.90
N SER A 332 33.79 8.27 -18.55
CA SER A 332 35.14 8.27 -17.97
C SER A 332 35.31 9.39 -16.94
N ASP A 333 36.27 9.24 -16.03
CA ASP A 333 36.50 10.20 -14.94
C ASP A 333 36.92 11.60 -15.45
N ASP A 334 37.46 11.69 -16.67
CA ASP A 334 37.79 12.96 -17.34
C ASP A 334 36.58 13.66 -17.98
N GLN A 335 35.55 12.89 -18.32
CA GLN A 335 34.26 13.36 -18.83
C GLN A 335 33.26 13.68 -17.71
N MET A 336 33.57 13.35 -16.45
CA MET A 336 32.69 13.57 -15.30
C MET A 336 33.32 14.57 -14.30
N GLU A 337 32.69 15.72 -14.10
CA GLU A 337 33.08 16.69 -13.06
C GLU A 337 32.10 16.60 -11.88
N THR A 338 32.58 16.22 -10.70
CA THR A 338 31.74 16.20 -9.48
C THR A 338 31.96 17.45 -8.65
N ILE A 339 30.89 18.18 -8.34
CA ILE A 339 30.92 19.42 -7.56
C ILE A 339 30.20 19.19 -6.24
N ASP A 340 30.91 19.41 -5.14
CA ASP A 340 30.30 19.37 -3.80
C ASP A 340 29.69 20.73 -3.43
N GLY A 341 28.35 20.79 -3.41
CA GLY A 341 27.59 21.96 -3.02
C GLY A 341 27.70 22.37 -1.55
N ALA A 342 28.24 21.51 -0.67
CA ALA A 342 28.54 21.88 0.72
C ALA A 342 29.92 22.55 0.87
N ALA A 343 30.81 22.42 -0.12
CA ALA A 343 32.15 23.00 -0.08
C ALA A 343 32.11 24.53 -0.20
N LYS A 344 32.67 25.24 0.80
CA LYS A 344 32.63 26.71 0.89
C LYS A 344 33.28 27.40 -0.32
N GLN A 345 34.36 26.82 -0.84
CA GLN A 345 35.12 27.33 -1.98
C GLN A 345 34.36 27.23 -3.31
N LEU A 346 33.37 26.34 -3.42
CA LEU A 346 32.55 26.14 -4.63
C LEU A 346 31.21 26.89 -4.57
N ARG A 347 31.02 27.79 -3.59
CA ARG A 347 29.75 28.51 -3.39
C ARG A 347 29.30 29.29 -4.63
N GLY A 348 30.23 29.89 -5.37
CA GLY A 348 29.93 30.61 -6.62
C GLY A 348 29.33 29.68 -7.67
N LYS A 349 30.08 28.65 -8.07
CA LYS A 349 29.66 27.67 -9.08
C LYS A 349 28.37 26.94 -8.67
N ARG A 350 28.19 26.59 -7.40
CA ARG A 350 26.94 26.01 -6.90
C ARG A 350 25.74 26.95 -7.11
N ASN A 351 25.88 28.23 -6.79
CA ASN A 351 24.77 29.18 -6.93
C ASN A 351 24.43 29.43 -8.41
N GLU A 352 25.42 29.40 -9.30
CA GLU A 352 25.23 29.42 -10.74
C GLU A 352 24.44 28.20 -11.23
N LEU A 353 24.83 26.99 -10.83
CA LEU A 353 24.13 25.75 -11.17
C LEU A 353 22.68 25.73 -10.65
N PHE A 354 22.43 26.23 -9.44
CA PHE A 354 21.07 26.43 -8.94
C PHE A 354 20.28 27.49 -9.70
N GLY A 355 20.96 28.48 -10.28
CA GLY A 355 20.34 29.46 -11.17
C GLY A 355 19.90 28.82 -12.49
N LEU A 356 20.73 27.94 -13.06
CA LEU A 356 20.44 27.21 -14.29
C LEU A 356 19.30 26.20 -14.13
N SER A 357 19.29 25.42 -13.05
CA SER A 357 18.23 24.42 -12.84
C SER A 357 16.94 24.99 -12.28
N GLY A 358 16.99 26.16 -11.62
CA GLY A 358 15.89 26.68 -10.81
C GLY A 358 15.61 25.88 -9.52
N ILE A 359 16.35 24.79 -9.27
CA ILE A 359 16.12 23.87 -8.14
C ILE A 359 17.20 24.08 -7.08
N ARG A 360 16.80 24.52 -5.88
CA ARG A 360 17.72 24.77 -4.76
C ARG A 360 17.72 23.62 -3.76
N ALA A 361 18.91 23.29 -3.25
CA ALA A 361 19.13 22.36 -2.14
C ALA A 361 18.55 20.93 -2.34
N LYS A 362 18.31 20.52 -3.60
CA LYS A 362 18.09 19.12 -3.97
C LYS A 362 19.35 18.56 -4.61
N TYR A 363 19.70 17.33 -4.25
CA TYR A 363 20.89 16.64 -4.73
C TYR A 363 20.56 15.15 -4.95
N PRO A 364 21.18 14.48 -5.93
CA PRO A 364 22.07 15.06 -6.95
C PRO A 364 21.30 15.87 -8.02
N GLN A 365 22.02 16.72 -8.76
CA GLN A 365 21.54 17.39 -9.99
C GLN A 365 22.56 17.20 -11.11
N PHE A 366 22.10 17.12 -12.36
CA PHE A 366 22.93 16.79 -13.51
C PHE A 366 22.92 17.93 -14.53
N PHE A 367 24.10 18.25 -15.05
CA PHE A 367 24.32 19.29 -16.05
C PHE A 367 25.26 18.74 -17.13
N VAL A 368 25.20 19.32 -18.32
CA VAL A 368 26.11 19.01 -19.43
C VAL A 368 26.85 20.28 -19.86
N ILE A 369 28.13 20.12 -20.19
CA ILE A 369 28.96 21.16 -20.77
C ILE A 369 29.09 20.87 -22.26
N ASP A 370 28.66 21.82 -23.09
CA ASP A 370 28.77 21.72 -24.54
C ASP A 370 30.21 21.98 -25.03
N GLN A 371 30.43 22.00 -26.35
CA GLN A 371 31.75 22.28 -26.92
C GLN A 371 32.19 23.75 -26.77
N ASN A 372 31.24 24.66 -26.48
CA ASN A 372 31.47 26.08 -26.26
C ASN A 372 31.70 26.41 -24.78
N ASP A 373 31.90 25.38 -23.94
CA ASP A 373 32.02 25.48 -22.49
C ASP A 373 30.78 26.12 -21.80
N GLN A 374 29.61 26.08 -22.45
CA GLN A 374 28.33 26.48 -21.84
C GLN A 374 27.76 25.34 -21.03
N THR A 375 27.31 25.65 -19.81
CA THR A 375 26.69 24.67 -18.90
C THR A 375 25.17 24.74 -19.02
N ASN A 376 24.55 23.61 -19.37
CA ASN A 376 23.10 23.48 -19.46
C ASN A 376 22.59 22.48 -18.41
N PHE A 377 21.43 22.77 -17.82
CA PHE A 377 20.77 21.82 -16.94
C PHE A 377 20.24 20.64 -17.73
N LEU A 378 20.55 19.42 -17.27
CA LEU A 378 20.09 18.19 -17.92
C LEU A 378 18.86 17.62 -17.21
N ALA A 379 18.97 17.35 -15.90
CA ALA A 379 17.95 16.60 -15.17
C ALA A 379 18.06 16.75 -13.65
N SER A 380 16.91 16.60 -12.98
CA SER A 380 16.83 16.31 -11.54
C SER A 380 17.19 14.85 -11.26
N TRP A 381 17.22 14.42 -9.99
CA TRP A 381 17.45 13.00 -9.67
C TRP A 381 16.34 12.11 -10.23
N GLU A 382 15.09 12.51 -10.05
CA GLU A 382 13.93 11.75 -10.47
C GLU A 382 13.90 11.57 -11.99
N ASP A 383 14.19 12.64 -12.75
CA ASP A 383 14.23 12.58 -14.21
C ASP A 383 15.43 11.77 -14.71
N PHE A 384 16.58 11.90 -14.06
CA PHE A 384 17.79 11.15 -14.41
C PHE A 384 17.59 9.63 -14.22
N GLU A 385 16.96 9.24 -13.12
CA GLU A 385 16.61 7.85 -12.84
C GLU A 385 15.62 7.31 -13.87
N MET A 386 14.58 8.08 -14.19
CA MET A 386 13.61 7.74 -15.23
C MET A 386 14.25 7.58 -16.62
N MET A 387 15.14 8.51 -17.02
CA MET A 387 15.87 8.41 -18.30
C MET A 387 16.75 7.16 -18.36
N ASN A 388 17.33 6.74 -17.24
CA ASN A 388 18.11 5.51 -17.17
C ASN A 388 17.21 4.27 -17.32
N GLU A 389 16.07 4.25 -16.65
CA GLU A 389 15.09 3.16 -16.75
C GLU A 389 14.50 3.04 -18.16
N MET A 390 14.29 4.16 -18.84
CA MET A 390 13.83 4.22 -20.24
C MET A 390 14.94 3.96 -21.27
N GLY A 391 16.21 3.89 -20.86
CA GLY A 391 17.35 3.72 -21.77
C GLY A 391 17.67 4.93 -22.63
N THR A 392 17.07 6.10 -22.37
CA THR A 392 17.27 7.35 -23.12
C THR A 392 18.42 8.20 -22.57
N LEU A 393 18.90 7.90 -21.37
CA LEU A 393 19.95 8.66 -20.69
C LEU A 393 21.23 8.79 -21.53
N LYS A 394 21.69 7.68 -22.14
CA LYS A 394 22.93 7.69 -22.94
C LYS A 394 22.86 8.64 -24.13
N ALA A 395 21.71 8.67 -24.82
CA ALA A 395 21.49 9.57 -25.94
C ALA A 395 21.41 11.02 -25.47
N SER A 396 20.76 11.27 -24.33
CA SER A 396 20.59 12.61 -23.76
C SER A 396 21.90 13.22 -23.28
N LEU A 397 22.83 12.39 -22.78
CA LEU A 397 24.18 12.84 -22.42
C LEU A 397 24.99 13.26 -23.66
N ASN A 398 24.77 12.61 -24.81
CA ASN A 398 25.43 12.90 -26.10
C ASN A 398 26.95 13.16 -25.97
N LEU A 399 27.65 12.37 -25.16
CA LEU A 399 29.09 12.57 -24.93
C LEU A 399 29.89 12.08 -26.14
N ALA A 400 30.83 12.92 -26.59
CA ALA A 400 31.71 12.66 -27.72
C ALA A 400 32.83 11.67 -27.43
#